data_AF-Q975L1-F1
#
_entry.id   AF-Q975L1-F1
#
_cell.length_a   1.000
_cell.length_b   1.000
_cell.length_c   1.000
_cell.angle_alpha   90.00
_cell.angle_beta   90.00
_cell.angle_gamma   90.00
#
_symmetry.space_group_name_H-M   'P 1'
#
loop_
_entity.id
_entity.type
_entity.pdbx_description
1 polymer ?
#
loop_
_entity_poly.entity_id
_entity_poly.type
_entity_poly.pdbx_seq_one_letter_code
_entity_poly.pdbx_strand_id
1 'polypeptide(L)'
;MADKQRRYKFGEYILRERKGRYYVYKLETINGEVKERYVAPLIDVVETYIKLKESGSVGVSPTVRPPGFEPGITGLGGRRPNPD
;
A
#
# COMPACT_ATOMS: atom_id res chain seq x y z
N MET A 1 8.43 -29.74 -9.26
CA MET A 1 9.08 -28.55 -8.67
C MET A 1 7.96 -27.59 -8.31
N ALA A 2 7.62 -27.46 -7.03
CA ALA A 2 6.50 -26.61 -6.62
C ALA A 2 6.88 -25.16 -6.88
N ASP A 3 6.23 -24.53 -7.87
CA ASP A 3 6.33 -23.10 -8.11
C ASP A 3 6.05 -22.40 -6.78
N LYS A 4 7.08 -21.81 -6.19
CA LYS A 4 7.01 -21.10 -4.92
C LYS A 4 6.07 -19.93 -5.15
N GLN A 5 4.78 -20.11 -4.84
CA GLN A 5 3.75 -19.11 -5.09
C GLN A 5 4.15 -17.83 -4.36
N ARG A 6 4.58 -16.82 -5.14
CA ARG A 6 5.05 -15.54 -4.64
C ARG A 6 3.84 -14.73 -4.18
N ARG A 7 3.50 -14.96 -2.91
CA ARG A 7 2.44 -14.28 -2.18
C ARG A 7 3.07 -13.25 -1.26
N TYR A 8 2.70 -11.99 -1.42
CA TYR A 8 3.17 -10.88 -0.60
C TYR A 8 1.99 -10.30 0.18
N LYS A 9 2.15 -10.00 1.47
CA LYS A 9 1.10 -9.45 2.33
C LYS A 9 1.48 -8.03 2.77
N PHE A 10 0.54 -7.11 2.65
CA PHE A 10 0.67 -5.69 3.00
C PHE A 10 -0.56 -5.26 3.81
N GLY A 11 -0.47 -5.34 5.14
CA GLY A 11 -1.63 -5.12 6.01
C GLY A 11 -2.78 -6.07 5.65
N GLU A 12 -3.92 -5.48 5.28
CA GLU A 12 -5.11 -6.19 4.82
C GLU A 12 -5.09 -6.55 3.33
N TYR A 13 -4.04 -6.23 2.59
CA TYR A 13 -3.94 -6.56 1.17
C TYR A 13 -2.93 -7.67 0.90
N ILE A 14 -3.16 -8.44 -0.16
CA ILE A 14 -2.28 -9.49 -0.63
C ILE A 14 -2.04 -9.31 -2.12
N LEU A 15 -0.79 -9.42 -2.54
CA LEU A 15 -0.39 -9.60 -3.93
C LEU A 15 -0.11 -11.07 -4.20
N ARG A 16 -0.70 -11.60 -5.26
CA ARG A 16 -0.40 -12.94 -5.77
C ARG A 16 0.19 -12.85 -7.17
N GLU A 17 1.37 -13.41 -7.36
CA GLU A 17 1.94 -13.58 -8.70
C GLU A 17 1.31 -14.82 -9.38
N ARG A 18 0.85 -14.66 -10.62
CA ARG A 18 0.45 -15.75 -11.51
C ARG A 18 0.97 -15.45 -12.91
N LYS A 19 1.81 -16.35 -13.45
CA LYS A 19 2.40 -16.22 -14.80
C LYS A 19 3.04 -14.84 -15.04
N GLY A 20 3.78 -14.32 -14.06
CA GLY A 20 4.43 -13.01 -14.15
C GLY A 20 3.51 -11.79 -14.01
N ARG A 21 2.21 -11.98 -13.71
CA ARG A 21 1.26 -10.91 -13.43
C ARG A 21 0.89 -10.87 -11.96
N TYR A 22 0.75 -9.68 -11.40
CA TYR A 22 0.36 -9.48 -10.02
C TYR A 22 -1.12 -9.13 -9.90
N TYR A 23 -1.78 -9.78 -8.96
CA TYR A 23 -3.20 -9.61 -8.67
C TYR A 23 -3.38 -9.21 -7.21
N VAL A 24 -4.21 -8.19 -6.98
CA VAL A 24 -4.49 -7.61 -5.67
C VAL A 24 -5.71 -8.27 -5.06
N TYR A 25 -5.59 -8.68 -3.80
CA TYR A 25 -6.65 -9.19 -2.96
C TYR A 25 -6.72 -8.36 -1.68
N LYS A 26 -7.92 -8.24 -1.11
CA LYS A 26 -8.16 -7.67 0.22
C LYS A 26 -8.62 -8.79 1.16
N LEU A 27 -8.07 -8.81 2.36
CA LEU A 27 -8.48 -9.63 3.48
C LEU A 27 -9.64 -8.91 4.16
N GLU A 28 -10.83 -9.51 4.13
CA GLU A 28 -12.01 -9.00 4.81
C GLU A 28 -12.45 -10.03 5.85
N THR A 29 -12.72 -9.58 7.07
CA THR A 29 -13.29 -10.45 8.11
C THR A 29 -14.80 -10.41 8.00
N ILE A 30 -15.42 -11.54 7.63
CA ILE A 30 -16.88 -11.66 7.49
C ILE A 30 -17.31 -12.76 8.45
N ASN A 31 -18.17 -12.41 9.42
CA ASN A 31 -18.66 -13.34 10.45
C ASN A 31 -17.54 -14.06 11.22
N GLY A 32 -16.44 -13.35 11.53
CA GLY A 32 -15.29 -13.90 12.25
C GLY A 32 -14.31 -14.71 11.38
N GLU A 33 -14.63 -14.95 10.11
CA GLU A 33 -13.74 -15.63 9.18
C GLU A 33 -13.01 -14.63 8.26
N VAL A 34 -11.69 -14.80 8.13
CA VAL A 34 -10.89 -14.00 7.20
C VAL A 34 -11.05 -14.58 5.79
N LYS A 35 -11.58 -13.77 4.88
CA LYS A 35 -11.77 -14.11 3.46
C LYS A 35 -10.92 -13.24 2.56
N GLU A 36 -10.36 -13.84 1.52
CA GLU A 36 -9.61 -13.13 0.49
C GLU A 36 -10.54 -12.74 -0.66
N ARG A 37 -10.79 -11.44 -0.81
CA ARG A 37 -11.58 -10.87 -1.88
C ARG A 37 -10.66 -10.36 -2.99
N TYR A 38 -10.88 -10.83 -4.21
CA TYR A 38 -10.19 -10.28 -5.38
C TYR A 38 -10.61 -8.82 -5.61
N VAL A 39 -9.62 -7.95 -5.82
CA VAL A 39 -9.84 -6.52 -6.10
C VAL A 39 -9.68 -6.28 -7.60
N ALA A 40 -8.45 -6.41 -8.11
CA ALA A 40 -8.10 -6.13 -9.50
C ALA A 40 -6.66 -6.58 -9.81
N PRO A 41 -6.21 -6.58 -11.07
CA PRO A 41 -4.80 -6.65 -11.44
C PRO A 41 -4.04 -5.44 -10.86
N LEU A 42 -2.77 -5.61 -10.50
CA LEU A 42 -1.96 -4.54 -9.91
C LEU A 42 -1.82 -3.33 -10.84
N ILE A 43 -1.69 -3.56 -12.15
CA ILE A 43 -1.55 -2.50 -13.16
C ILE A 43 -2.77 -1.56 -13.14
N ASP A 44 -3.97 -2.13 -13.17
CA ASP A 44 -5.23 -1.36 -13.17
C ASP A 44 -5.40 -0.52 -11.90
N VAL A 45 -4.99 -1.05 -10.75
CA VAL A 45 -5.02 -0.33 -9.46
C VAL A 45 -4.07 0.87 -9.50
N VAL A 46 -2.85 0.67 -9.99
CA VAL A 46 -1.84 1.74 -10.09
C VAL A 46 -2.28 2.80 -11.11
N GLU A 47 -2.80 2.39 -12.26
CA GLU A 47 -3.29 3.31 -13.29
C GLU A 47 -4.44 4.16 -12.77
N THR A 48 -5.40 3.55 -12.06
CA THR A 48 -6.51 4.28 -11.43
C THR A 48 -6.00 5.27 -10.39
N TYR A 49 -5.04 4.87 -9.55
CA TYR A 49 -4.43 5.78 -8.57
C TYR A 49 -3.74 6.99 -9.22
N ILE A 50 -2.97 6.76 -10.29
CA ILE A 50 -2.30 7.84 -11.03
C ILE A 50 -3.34 8.81 -11.61
N LYS A 51 -4.38 8.31 -12.28
CA LYS A 51 -5.47 9.13 -12.84
C LYS A 51 -6.20 9.92 -11.75
N LEU A 52 -6.47 9.32 -10.60
CA LEU A 52 -7.11 10.01 -9.46
C LEU A 52 -6.21 11.10 -8.88
N LYS A 53 -4.91 10.84 -8.79
CA LYS A 53 -3.92 11.82 -8.33
C LYS A 53 -3.81 13.01 -9.29
N GLU A 54 -3.85 12.76 -10.60
CA GLU A 54 -3.77 13.79 -11.64
C GLU A 54 -5.05 14.62 -11.78
N SER A 55 -6.22 14.01 -11.59
CA SER A 55 -7.52 14.66 -11.75
C SER A 55 -8.01 15.44 -10.51
N GLY A 56 -7.22 15.51 -9.45
CA GLY A 56 -7.48 16.34 -8.26
C GLY A 56 -8.78 16.02 -7.50
N SER A 57 -9.46 14.91 -7.83
CA SER A 57 -10.82 14.60 -7.41
C SER A 57 -10.83 13.43 -6.44
N VAL A 58 -10.30 13.66 -5.24
CA VAL A 58 -10.69 12.90 -4.05
C VAL A 58 -11.29 13.94 -3.11
N GLY A 59 -12.58 13.81 -2.81
CA GLY A 59 -13.40 14.81 -2.11
C GLY A 59 -13.04 15.08 -0.64
N VAL A 60 -11.77 15.38 -0.33
CA VAL A 60 -11.29 16.08 0.87
C VAL A 60 -9.98 16.79 0.47
N SER A 61 -9.89 18.09 0.73
CA SER A 61 -8.74 18.94 0.45
C SER A 61 -7.39 18.30 0.84
N PRO A 62 -6.35 18.35 -0.01
CA PRO A 62 -5.03 17.88 0.36
C PRO A 62 -4.34 18.93 1.24
N THR A 63 -4.57 18.90 2.55
CA THR A 63 -3.71 19.58 3.53
C THR A 63 -2.70 18.60 4.14
N VAL A 64 -2.14 17.70 3.32
CA VAL A 64 -1.07 16.81 3.76
C VAL A 64 0.05 16.82 2.72
N ARG A 65 1.21 17.27 3.19
CA ARG A 65 2.48 17.43 2.46
C ARG A 65 2.82 16.21 1.57
N PRO A 66 3.33 16.38 0.35
CA PRO A 66 4.16 15.33 -0.28
C PRO A 66 5.51 15.29 0.47
N PRO A 67 6.44 14.34 0.27
CA PRO A 67 6.43 12.97 -0.25
C PRO A 67 6.87 11.97 0.85
N GLY A 68 6.39 10.71 0.83
CA GLY A 68 6.60 9.79 1.97
C GLY A 68 6.54 8.30 1.65
N PHE A 69 7.17 7.89 0.54
CA PHE A 69 7.50 6.48 0.28
C PHE A 69 8.97 6.16 0.61
N GLU A 70 9.66 7.00 1.40
CA GLU A 70 10.99 6.65 1.91
C GLU A 70 10.87 5.78 3.16
N PRO A 71 11.60 4.65 3.25
CA PRO A 71 11.72 3.90 4.49
C PRO A 71 12.36 4.80 5.55
N GLY A 72 11.69 4.94 6.70
CA GLY A 72 12.11 5.83 7.76
C GLY A 72 13.56 5.57 8.20
N ILE A 73 14.38 6.62 8.19
CA ILE A 73 15.63 6.61 8.94
C ILE A 73 15.29 6.65 10.43
N THR A 74 15.34 5.47 11.05
CA THR A 74 15.43 5.35 12.51
C THR A 74 16.72 6.06 12.95
N GLY A 75 16.56 7.18 13.65
CA GLY A 75 17.66 7.94 14.25
C GLY A 75 17.14 8.77 15.42
N LEU A 76 16.88 8.07 16.53
CA LEU A 76 16.62 8.65 17.85
C LEU A 76 17.82 9.51 18.32
N GLY A 77 17.52 10.67 18.92
CA GLY A 77 18.43 11.45 19.77
C GLY A 77 18.95 12.74 19.10
N GLY A 78 18.80 13.95 19.64
CA GLY A 78 18.32 14.36 20.94
C GLY A 78 18.18 15.89 20.95
N ARG A 79 17.15 16.35 21.64
CA ARG A 79 16.94 17.75 21.99
C ARG A 79 18.04 18.19 22.96
N ARG A 80 18.77 19.26 22.64
CA ARG A 80 19.42 20.10 23.66
C ARG A 80 19.11 21.56 23.36
N PRO A 81 18.65 22.35 24.35
CA PRO A 81 18.53 23.80 24.21
C PRO A 81 19.92 24.44 24.22
N ASN A 82 20.06 25.54 23.48
CA ASN A 82 21.26 26.36 23.40
C ASN A 82 21.39 27.25 24.66
N PRO A 83 22.55 27.33 25.32
CA PRO A 83 22.90 28.43 26.20
C PRO A 83 24.00 29.30 25.57
N ASP A 84 23.71 30.59 25.39
CA ASP A 84 24.45 31.77 25.88
C ASP A 84 23.97 33.03 25.13
#